data_AF-A0AAW5KDP4-F1
#
_entry.id   AF-A0AAW5KDP4-F1
#
_cell.length_a   1.000
_cell.length_b   1.000
_cell.length_c   1.000
_cell.angle_alpha   90.00
_cell.angle_beta   90.00
_cell.angle_gamma   90.00
#
_symmetry.space_group_name_H-M   'P 1'
#
loop_
_entity.id
_entity.type
_entity.pdbx_description
1 polymer ?
#
loop_
_entity_poly.entity_id
_entity_poly.type
_entity_poly.pdbx_seq_one_letter_code
_entity_poly.pdbx_strand_id
1 'polypeptide(L)'
;MLSKKAKVFIETERVEVFSQGEEFIKRLASASEVAVAPQLELEGMVMAITAEAKIGMPMDDGKGLLRGGGAQGAHPAAPRGRR
;
A
#
# COMPACT_ATOMS: atom_id res chain seq x y z
N MET A 1 -7.26 -17.68 20.73
CA MET A 1 -7.40 -17.00 19.42
C MET A 1 -6.67 -15.67 19.53
N LEU A 2 -5.57 -15.45 18.80
CA LEU A 2 -4.91 -14.15 18.77
C LEU A 2 -5.61 -13.29 17.71
N SER A 3 -6.29 -12.23 18.16
CA SER A 3 -6.74 -11.15 17.27
C SER A 3 -5.48 -10.48 16.71
N LYS A 4 -5.18 -10.73 15.43
CA LYS A 4 -4.06 -10.12 14.72
C LYS A 4 -4.47 -8.67 14.39
N LYS A 5 -3.99 -7.73 15.20
CA LYS A 5 -4.27 -6.30 15.04
C LYS A 5 -3.79 -5.83 13.66
N ALA A 6 -4.72 -5.46 12.78
CA ALA A 6 -4.43 -5.06 11.40
C ALA A 6 -3.60 -3.76 11.34
N LYS A 7 -2.83 -3.57 10.26
CA LYS A 7 -2.21 -2.28 9.93
C LYS A 7 -3.10 -1.54 8.95
N VAL A 8 -3.24 -0.23 9.13
CA VAL A 8 -4.05 0.63 8.26
C VAL A 8 -3.16 1.66 7.60
N PHE A 9 -3.34 1.84 6.31
CA PHE A 9 -2.61 2.81 5.49
C PHE A 9 -3.59 3.85 4.98
N ILE A 10 -3.26 5.13 5.10
CA ILE A 10 -4.10 6.25 4.67
C ILE A 10 -3.30 7.12 3.72
N GLU A 11 -3.63 7.05 2.44
CA GLU A 11 -3.14 7.96 1.41
C GLU A 11 -4.03 9.20 1.37
N THR A 12 -3.48 10.37 1.69
CA THR A 12 -4.22 11.63 1.71
C THR A 12 -3.28 12.84 1.65
N GLU A 13 -3.66 13.88 0.91
CA GLU A 13 -2.95 15.16 0.92
C GLU A 13 -3.10 15.90 2.26
N ARG A 14 -4.10 15.54 3.08
CA ARG A 14 -4.42 16.19 4.37
C ARG A 14 -3.80 15.45 5.56
N VAL A 15 -2.51 15.10 5.45
CA VAL A 15 -1.79 14.26 6.43
C VAL A 15 -2.00 14.74 7.87
N GLU A 16 -1.84 16.04 8.13
CA GLU A 16 -1.95 16.62 9.47
C GLU A 16 -3.32 16.37 10.13
N VAL A 17 -4.40 16.36 9.35
CA VAL A 17 -5.77 16.14 9.86
C VAL A 17 -5.95 14.68 10.27
N PHE A 18 -5.48 13.75 9.43
CA PHE A 18 -5.61 12.33 9.71
C PHE A 18 -4.64 11.85 10.79
N SER A 19 -3.46 12.46 10.92
CA SER A 19 -2.53 12.21 12.02
C SER A 19 -3.10 12.65 13.37
N GLN A 20 -3.82 13.79 13.44
CA GLN A 20 -4.51 14.20 14.67
C GLN A 20 -5.60 13.21 15.10
N GLY A 21 -6.24 12.54 14.13
CA GLY A 21 -7.26 11.51 14.38
C GLY A 21 -6.73 10.08 14.49
N GLU A 22 -5.41 9.87 14.45
CA GLU A 22 -4.80 8.53 14.30
C GLU A 22 -5.25 7.55 15.38
N GLU A 23 -5.29 7.99 16.64
CA GLU A 23 -5.68 7.12 17.76
C GLU A 23 -7.15 6.69 17.69
N PHE A 24 -8.01 7.57 17.16
CA PHE A 24 -9.41 7.27 16.93
C PHE A 24 -9.58 6.22 15.83
N ILE A 25 -8.82 6.36 14.74
CA ILE A 25 -8.82 5.41 13.62
C ILE A 25 -8.29 4.05 14.07
N LYS A 26 -7.22 4.01 14.88
CA LYS A 26 -6.70 2.76 15.46
C LYS A 26 -7.77 2.00 16.24
N ARG A 27 -8.52 2.70 17.09
CA ARG A 27 -9.58 2.10 17.91
C ARG A 27 -10.76 1.61 17.06
N LEU A 28 -11.21 2.42 16.09
CA LEU A 28 -12.31 2.04 15.19
C LEU A 28 -11.98 0.80 14.34
N ALA A 29 -10.79 0.77 13.75
CA ALA A 29 -10.36 -0.32 12.88
C ALA A 29 -9.78 -1.52 13.64
N SER A 30 -9.73 -1.48 14.98
CA SER A 30 -8.99 -2.44 15.81
C SER A 30 -7.55 -2.66 15.32
N ALA A 31 -6.93 -1.58 14.84
CA ALA A 31 -5.62 -1.61 14.22
C ALA A 31 -4.49 -1.53 15.25
N SER A 32 -3.35 -2.14 14.94
CA SER A 32 -2.11 -1.98 15.72
C SER A 32 -1.39 -0.70 15.37
N GLU A 33 -1.48 -0.31 14.10
CA GLU A 33 -0.70 0.77 13.51
C GLU A 33 -1.52 1.45 12.41
N VAL A 34 -1.40 2.77 12.32
CA VAL A 34 -1.98 3.59 11.26
C VAL A 34 -0.84 4.40 10.68
N ALA A 35 -0.61 4.29 9.37
CA ALA A 35 0.38 5.07 8.64
C ALA A 35 -0.36 6.04 7.72
N VAL A 36 -0.05 7.34 7.84
CA VAL A 36 -0.66 8.40 7.04
C VAL A 36 0.41 9.06 6.19
N ALA A 37 0.21 9.13 4.89
CA ALA A 37 1.16 9.75 3.95
C ALA A 37 0.43 10.28 2.71
N PRO A 38 1.02 11.22 1.96
CA PRO A 38 0.40 11.77 0.76
C PRO A 38 0.38 10.79 -0.42
N GLN A 39 1.25 9.79 -0.43
CA GLN A 39 1.31 8.78 -1.48
C GLN A 39 1.76 7.44 -0.89
N LEU A 40 1.01 6.36 -1.15
CA LEU A 40 1.24 5.01 -0.64
C LEU A 40 0.93 3.95 -1.70
N GLU A 41 1.70 2.87 -1.65
CA GLU A 41 1.41 1.67 -2.45
C GLU A 41 0.35 0.83 -1.74
N LEU A 42 -0.90 0.94 -2.21
CA LEU A 42 -2.06 0.23 -1.64
C LEU A 42 -2.50 -1.00 -2.47
N GLU A 43 -1.69 -1.41 -3.46
CA GLU A 43 -2.01 -2.50 -4.37
C GLU A 43 -2.25 -3.83 -3.61
N GLY A 44 -3.32 -4.55 -3.96
CA GLY A 44 -3.68 -5.81 -3.31
C GLY A 44 -4.25 -5.68 -1.89
N MET A 45 -4.51 -4.47 -1.41
CA MET A 45 -5.19 -4.22 -0.14
C MET A 45 -6.71 -4.11 -0.33
N VAL A 46 -7.49 -4.40 0.72
CA VAL A 46 -8.88 -3.94 0.80
C VAL A 46 -8.84 -2.43 0.97
N MET A 47 -9.52 -1.73 0.07
CA MET A 47 -9.53 -0.28 0.08
C MET A 47 -10.90 0.31 0.34
N ALA A 48 -10.94 1.36 1.15
CA ALA A 48 -12.04 2.31 1.21
C ALA A 48 -11.57 3.62 0.58
N ILE A 49 -12.24 4.05 -0.48
CA ILE A 49 -11.90 5.27 -1.22
C ILE A 49 -12.93 6.34 -0.91
N THR A 50 -12.47 7.51 -0.53
CA THR A 50 -13.27 8.72 -0.34
C THR A 50 -12.72 9.84 -1.22
N ALA A 51 -13.43 10.97 -1.29
CA ALA A 51 -12.94 12.15 -2.01
C ALA A 51 -11.62 12.69 -1.43
N GLU A 52 -11.40 12.51 -0.12
CA GLU A 52 -10.31 13.15 0.63
C GLU A 52 -9.15 12.19 0.95
N ALA A 53 -9.37 10.88 0.89
CA ALA A 53 -8.40 9.87 1.28
C ALA A 53 -8.70 8.48 0.70
N LYS A 54 -7.63 7.69 0.50
CA LYS A 54 -7.71 6.24 0.25
C LYS A 54 -7.16 5.50 1.46
N ILE A 55 -7.94 4.58 1.98
CA ILE A 55 -7.60 3.81 3.17
C ILE A 55 -7.41 2.36 2.75
N GLY A 56 -6.22 1.79 2.96
CA GLY A 56 -5.88 0.41 2.64
C GLY A 56 -5.66 -0.44 3.89
N MET A 57 -6.16 -1.67 3.85
CA MET A 57 -5.86 -2.72 4.83
C MET A 57 -5.42 -4.00 4.10
N PRO A 58 -4.28 -4.61 4.47
CA PRO A 58 -3.84 -5.85 3.85
C PRO A 58 -4.82 -6.99 4.15
N MET A 59 -5.15 -7.79 3.13
CA MET A 59 -6.10 -8.91 3.26
C MET A 59 -5.50 -10.16 3.90
N ASP A 60 -4.17 -10.30 3.90
CA ASP A 60 -3.47 -11.49 4.38
C ASP A 60 -2.51 -11.13 5.51
N ASP A 61 -2.43 -12.01 6.50
CA ASP A 61 -1.50 -11.95 7.63
C ASP A 61 -0.03 -12.23 7.23
N GLY A 62 0.23 -12.55 5.95
CA GLY A 62 1.52 -13.00 5.46
C GLY A 62 2.00 -12.27 4.20
N LYS A 63 3.16 -11.63 4.33
CA LYS A 63 4.07 -11.15 3.27
C LYS A 63 3.56 -10.01 2.39
N GLY A 64 4.24 -8.88 2.58
CA GLY A 64 4.16 -7.70 1.73
C GLY A 64 4.26 -8.02 0.24
N LEU A 65 3.32 -7.43 -0.49
CA LEU A 65 3.42 -7.21 -1.92
C LEU A 65 4.41 -6.07 -2.17
N LEU A 66 5.69 -6.30 -1.88
CA LEU A 66 6.78 -5.53 -2.50
C LEU A 66 7.21 -6.29 -3.75
N ARG A 67 6.34 -6.34 -4.76
CA ARG A 67 6.75 -6.83 -6.07
C ARG A 67 7.29 -5.64 -6.86
N GLY A 68 8.54 -5.28 -6.54
CA GLY A 68 9.30 -4.31 -7.31
C GLY A 68 9.31 -4.71 -8.79
N GLY A 69 8.91 -3.77 -9.64
CA GLY A 69 8.97 -3.92 -11.08
C GLY A 69 10.40 -4.14 -11.55
N GLY A 70 10.68 -5.36 -12.00
CA GLY A 70 11.86 -5.70 -12.81
C GLY A 70 11.38 -6.15 -14.17
N ALA A 71 11.08 -5.20 -15.05
CA ALA A 71 10.94 -5.49 -16.47
C ALA A 71 12.33 -5.82 -17.03
N GLN A 72 12.66 -7.10 -17.11
CA GLN A 72 13.71 -7.60 -18.03
C GLN A 72 13.02 -8.45 -19.08
N GLY A 73 12.50 -7.75 -20.08
CA GLY A 73 11.98 -8.32 -21.31
C GLY A 73 12.32 -7.37 -22.45
N ALA A 74 13.53 -7.48 -23.00
CA ALA A 74 13.84 -7.01 -24.34
C ALA A 74 15.13 -7.68 -24.82
N HIS A 75 14.96 -8.82 -25.48
CA HIS A 75 15.92 -9.35 -26.42
C HIS A 75 15.94 -8.45 -27.66
N PRO A 76 17.09 -8.00 -28.18
CA PRO A 76 17.18 -7.62 -29.57
C PRO A 76 18.09 -8.58 -30.34
N ALA A 77 17.47 -9.23 -31.31
CA ALA A 77 17.96 -9.70 -32.60
C ALA A 77 19.48 -9.60 -32.87
N ALA A 78 20.11 -10.77 -33.02
CA ALA A 78 21.03 -11.02 -34.13
C ALA A 78 20.21 -11.63 -35.29
N PRO A 79 20.62 -11.64 -36.58
CA PRO A 79 21.94 -11.30 -37.13
C PRO A 79 21.88 -10.36 -38.35
N ARG A 80 23.03 -9.81 -38.76
CA ARG A 80 23.52 -9.73 -40.17
C ARG A 80 24.68 -8.73 -40.27
N GLY A 81 25.80 -9.21 -40.77
CA GLY A 81 26.96 -8.38 -41.11
C GLY A 81 28.05 -9.22 -41.76
N ARG A 82 27.84 -9.56 -43.03
CA ARG A 82 28.81 -10.20 -43.91
C ARG A 82 29.84 -9.15 -44.35
N ARG A 83 31.12 -9.33 -44.04
CA ARG A 83 32.30 -8.98 -44.87
C ARG A 83 33.57 -9.41 -44.17
#